data_AF-A0A8W8M457-F1
#
_entry.id   AF-A0A8W8M457-F1
#
_cell.length_a   1.000
_cell.length_b   1.000
_cell.length_c   1.000
_cell.angle_alpha   90.00
_cell.angle_beta   90.00
_cell.angle_gamma   90.00
#
_symmetry.space_group_name_H-M   'P 1'
#
loop_
_entity.id
_entity.type
_entity.pdbx_description
1 polymer ?
#
loop_
_entity_poly.entity_id
_entity_poly.type
_entity_poly.pdbx_seq_one_letter_code
_entity_poly.pdbx_strand_id
1 'polypeptide(L)'
;MKNTTAQNGQFHSVISAIHTTSMYWTRLKPLQRKFLYIKMAAMSELNADFRDGRGETKVTLSKTRSQQDGPLRGEKFSNHSSTIKANSTITSTCVRVRLPLNGGLYGYDVEIPDCRQIDVNKTVITPKSDVIEIKIVKIGEFTLPA
;
A
#
# COMPACT_ATOMS: atom_id res chain seq x y z
N MET A 1 -36.96 15.38 -71.56
CA MET A 1 -38.27 14.81 -71.96
C MET A 1 -38.03 13.48 -72.67
N LYS A 2 -38.78 12.42 -72.26
CA LYS A 2 -38.91 11.04 -72.82
C LYS A 2 -37.71 10.11 -72.60
N ASN A 3 -37.81 8.80 -72.31
CA ASN A 3 -38.81 7.85 -71.76
C ASN A 3 -38.05 6.48 -71.70
N THR A 4 -37.94 5.79 -70.55
CA THR A 4 -38.67 4.56 -70.11
C THR A 4 -38.10 3.18 -70.56
N THR A 5 -37.97 2.25 -69.56
CA THR A 5 -38.11 0.76 -69.57
C THR A 5 -37.02 -0.12 -70.22
N ALA A 6 -36.66 -1.34 -69.77
CA ALA A 6 -37.23 -2.34 -68.85
C ALA A 6 -36.13 -3.34 -68.35
N GLN A 7 -36.16 -3.79 -67.09
CA GLN A 7 -36.46 -5.16 -66.57
C GLN A 7 -35.50 -6.33 -66.89
N ASN A 8 -34.96 -7.04 -65.88
CA ASN A 8 -35.48 -8.31 -65.32
C ASN A 8 -34.48 -9.13 -64.48
N GLY A 9 -34.99 -9.86 -63.47
CA GLY A 9 -34.33 -11.00 -62.78
C GLY A 9 -34.02 -10.74 -61.30
N GLN A 10 -34.95 -10.73 -60.34
CA GLN A 10 -35.80 -11.83 -59.83
C GLN A 10 -35.00 -12.90 -59.06
N PHE A 11 -34.95 -12.79 -57.72
CA PHE A 11 -34.84 -13.94 -56.81
C PHE A 11 -35.64 -13.68 -55.53
N HIS A 12 -36.58 -14.58 -55.26
CA HIS A 12 -37.49 -14.64 -54.13
C HIS A 12 -37.09 -15.81 -53.19
N SER A 13 -37.66 -15.77 -51.98
CA SER A 13 -37.85 -16.86 -51.00
C SER A 13 -36.75 -16.99 -49.92
N VAL A 14 -36.90 -16.50 -48.66
CA VAL A 14 -37.87 -16.73 -47.56
C VAL A 14 -37.58 -18.01 -46.72
N ILE A 15 -37.01 -17.77 -45.52
CA ILE A 15 -37.15 -18.39 -44.18
C ILE A 15 -36.80 -19.89 -43.96
N SER A 16 -35.86 -20.17 -43.03
CA SER A 16 -36.08 -21.09 -41.89
C SER A 16 -34.98 -20.95 -40.81
N ALA A 17 -35.42 -21.01 -39.54
CA ALA A 17 -34.65 -20.89 -38.30
C ALA A 17 -33.84 -22.19 -38.00
N ILE A 18 -32.89 -22.31 -37.06
CA ILE A 18 -32.95 -22.23 -35.58
C ILE A 18 -31.51 -22.45 -35.03
N HIS A 19 -31.20 -21.83 -33.87
CA HIS A 19 -30.19 -22.09 -32.80
C HIS A 19 -29.08 -23.16 -33.00
N THR A 20 -27.83 -23.01 -32.53
CA THR A 20 -27.44 -22.92 -31.10
C THR A 20 -25.98 -22.45 -30.89
N THR A 21 -25.81 -21.56 -29.89
CA THR A 21 -24.65 -21.37 -28.97
C THR A 21 -23.20 -21.44 -29.48
N SER A 22 -22.52 -20.28 -29.53
CA SER A 22 -21.06 -20.21 -29.38
C SER A 22 -20.66 -19.16 -28.33
N MET A 23 -20.25 -19.71 -27.18
CA MET A 23 -19.45 -19.20 -26.07
C MET A 23 -19.31 -17.68 -25.88
N TYR A 24 -19.96 -17.20 -24.81
CA TYR A 24 -19.61 -15.96 -24.11
C TYR A 24 -18.11 -15.92 -23.79
N TRP A 25 -17.39 -15.00 -24.43
CA TRP A 25 -16.05 -14.61 -24.05
C TRP A 25 -16.09 -13.56 -22.93
N THR A 26 -15.27 -13.80 -21.91
CA THR A 26 -14.78 -12.86 -20.89
C THR A 26 -15.80 -12.21 -19.96
N ARG A 27 -16.15 -12.98 -18.93
CA ARG A 27 -16.59 -12.50 -17.61
C ARG A 27 -15.45 -11.70 -16.96
N LEU A 28 -15.32 -10.42 -17.28
CA LEU A 28 -14.53 -9.47 -16.47
C LEU A 28 -15.24 -9.30 -15.12
N LYS A 29 -14.80 -10.05 -14.11
CA LYS A 29 -15.14 -9.73 -12.72
C LYS A 29 -14.45 -8.40 -12.40
N PRO A 30 -15.15 -7.32 -12.01
CA PRO A 30 -14.48 -6.22 -11.35
C PRO A 30 -13.91 -6.79 -10.06
N LEU A 31 -12.59 -6.87 -10.00
CA LEU A 31 -11.85 -7.12 -8.78
C LEU A 31 -12.17 -5.94 -7.86
N GLN A 32 -13.24 -6.07 -7.07
CA GLN A 32 -13.50 -5.12 -6.00
C GLN A 32 -12.32 -5.25 -5.04
N ARG A 33 -11.31 -4.39 -5.26
CA ARG A 33 -10.41 -3.97 -4.20
C ARG A 33 -11.33 -3.51 -3.09
N LYS A 34 -11.55 -4.37 -2.10
CA LYS A 34 -11.96 -3.95 -0.77
C LYS A 34 -10.85 -3.01 -0.32
N PHE A 35 -10.99 -1.73 -0.66
CA PHE A 35 -10.43 -0.67 0.16
C PHE A 35 -11.13 -0.85 1.48
N LEU A 36 -10.50 -1.65 2.34
CA LEU A 36 -10.86 -1.75 3.73
C LEU A 36 -10.65 -0.33 4.24
N TYR A 37 -11.74 0.42 4.31
CA TYR A 37 -11.76 1.74 4.92
C TYR A 37 -11.58 1.49 6.42
N ILE A 38 -10.33 1.35 6.83
CA ILE A 38 -9.95 1.26 8.23
C ILE A 38 -10.35 2.61 8.81
N LYS A 39 -11.48 2.65 9.52
CA LYS A 39 -11.80 3.72 10.46
C LYS A 39 -10.55 3.85 11.33
N MET A 40 -9.73 4.89 11.10
CA MET A 40 -8.37 4.95 11.64
C MET A 40 -8.48 4.95 13.16
N ALA A 41 -8.21 3.79 13.76
CA ALA A 41 -8.02 3.69 15.19
C ALA A 41 -6.93 4.69 15.58
N ALA A 42 -7.07 5.35 16.73
CA ALA A 42 -6.00 6.18 17.27
C ALA A 42 -4.71 5.34 17.32
N MET A 43 -3.61 5.91 16.83
CA MET A 43 -2.35 5.18 16.74
C MET A 43 -1.81 4.88 18.14
N SER A 44 -1.51 3.61 18.40
CA SER A 44 -0.75 3.17 19.56
C SER A 44 0.73 3.17 19.20
N GLU A 45 1.48 4.07 19.83
CA GLU A 45 2.88 4.25 19.50
C GLU A 45 3.75 3.05 19.92
N LEU A 46 4.68 2.68 19.04
CA LEU A 46 5.79 1.78 19.36
C LEU A 46 6.86 2.56 20.12
N ASN A 47 7.63 1.87 20.98
CA ASN A 47 8.80 2.45 21.61
C ASN A 47 9.88 2.69 20.55
N ALA A 48 10.31 3.93 20.38
CA ALA A 48 11.42 4.29 19.49
C ALA A 48 12.73 4.45 20.27
N ASP A 49 13.80 3.89 19.74
CA ASP A 49 15.19 4.12 20.17
C ASP A 49 15.98 4.71 19.01
N PHE A 50 16.55 5.90 19.20
CA PHE A 50 17.29 6.62 18.18
C PHE A 50 18.79 6.50 18.40
N ARG A 51 19.49 6.03 17.37
CA ARG A 51 20.96 6.05 17.30
C ARG A 51 21.37 6.99 16.19
N ASP A 52 21.56 8.24 16.58
CA ASP A 52 21.93 9.30 15.65
C ASP A 52 23.41 9.23 15.26
N GLY A 53 23.68 9.41 13.97
CA GLY A 53 25.02 9.40 13.42
C GLY A 53 25.21 10.48 12.36
N ARG A 54 26.46 10.63 11.91
CA ARG A 54 26.79 11.54 10.81
C ARG A 54 26.29 10.96 9.49
N GLY A 55 25.35 11.65 8.85
CA GLY A 55 24.77 11.24 7.57
C GLY A 55 23.68 10.16 7.63
N GLU A 56 23.58 9.39 8.72
CA GLU A 56 22.49 8.44 8.92
C GLU A 56 22.01 8.39 10.39
N THR A 57 20.73 8.12 10.58
CA THR A 57 20.12 7.80 11.88
C THR A 57 19.52 6.41 11.79
N LYS A 58 19.77 5.57 12.81
CA LYS A 58 19.09 4.29 12.96
C LYS A 58 18.01 4.44 14.03
N VAL A 59 16.76 4.16 13.68
CA VAL A 59 15.64 4.14 14.61
C VAL A 59 15.18 2.69 14.78
N THR A 60 15.10 2.22 16.01
CA THR A 60 14.59 0.89 16.32
C THR A 60 13.24 1.04 16.98
N LEU A 61 12.18 0.54 16.33
CA LEU A 61 10.86 0.49 16.91
C LEU A 61 10.64 -0.86 17.56
N SER A 62 10.23 -0.87 18.82
CA SER A 62 9.94 -2.06 19.61
C SER A 62 8.58 -1.95 20.28
N LYS A 63 8.02 -3.07 20.69
CA LYS A 63 6.74 -3.09 21.39
C LYS A 63 6.92 -2.57 22.82
N THR A 64 5.98 -1.77 23.29
CA THR A 64 5.88 -1.45 24.71
C THR A 64 5.54 -2.70 25.52
N ARG A 65 5.74 -2.67 26.85
CA ARG A 65 5.40 -3.81 27.70
C ARG A 65 3.92 -4.17 27.62
N SER A 66 3.04 -3.17 27.63
CA SER A 66 1.58 -3.38 27.51
C SER A 66 1.19 -3.99 26.16
N GLN A 67 1.89 -3.66 25.08
CA GLN A 67 1.69 -4.27 23.77
C GLN A 67 2.19 -5.72 23.73
N GLN A 68 3.33 -6.01 24.36
CA GLN A 68 3.91 -7.36 24.45
C GLN A 68 3.04 -8.33 25.26
N ASP A 69 2.45 -7.85 26.36
CA ASP A 69 1.58 -8.65 27.22
C ASP A 69 0.13 -8.68 26.73
N GLY A 70 -0.23 -7.80 25.79
CA GLY A 70 -1.59 -7.63 25.26
C GLY A 70 -1.69 -7.86 23.75
N PRO A 71 -2.10 -6.84 22.97
CA PRO A 71 -2.57 -7.04 21.59
C PRO A 71 -1.50 -7.46 20.58
N LEU A 72 -0.22 -7.33 20.90
CA LEU A 72 0.90 -7.77 20.06
C LEU A 72 1.65 -8.97 20.66
N ARG A 73 1.04 -9.68 21.62
CA ARG A 73 1.65 -10.83 22.28
C ARG A 73 1.94 -11.95 21.27
N GLY A 74 3.19 -12.42 21.26
CA GLY A 74 3.64 -13.50 20.36
C GLY A 74 3.80 -13.11 18.88
N GLU A 75 3.39 -11.91 18.50
CA GLU A 75 3.50 -11.44 17.12
C GLU A 75 4.94 -11.18 16.71
N LYS A 76 5.32 -11.47 15.47
CA LYS A 76 6.64 -11.09 14.93
C LYS A 76 6.46 -10.07 13.83
N PHE A 77 7.14 -8.93 13.89
CA PHE A 77 6.97 -7.88 12.85
C PHE A 77 7.39 -8.38 11.46
N SER A 78 8.34 -9.31 11.38
CA SER A 78 8.75 -9.97 10.14
C SER A 78 7.61 -10.70 9.44
N ASN A 79 6.66 -11.26 10.19
CA ASN A 79 5.47 -11.93 9.62
C ASN A 79 4.51 -10.93 8.97
N HIS A 80 4.62 -9.64 9.33
CA HIS A 80 3.77 -8.55 8.86
C HIS A 80 4.54 -7.60 7.92
N SER A 81 5.68 -8.03 7.37
CA SER A 81 6.58 -7.17 6.61
C SER A 81 5.93 -6.49 5.40
N SER A 82 5.10 -7.23 4.65
CA SER A 82 4.35 -6.69 3.51
C SER A 82 3.34 -5.63 3.95
N THR A 83 2.58 -5.91 5.02
CA THR A 83 1.60 -4.97 5.60
C THR A 83 2.29 -3.70 6.09
N ILE A 84 3.40 -3.82 6.81
CA ILE A 84 4.16 -2.67 7.31
C ILE A 84 4.64 -1.82 6.13
N LYS A 85 5.29 -2.42 5.14
CA LYS A 85 5.82 -1.68 3.98
C LYS A 85 4.72 -1.02 3.14
N ALA A 86 3.55 -1.66 3.01
CA ALA A 86 2.45 -1.13 2.21
C ALA A 86 1.72 0.05 2.88
N ASN A 87 1.70 0.11 4.21
CA ASN A 87 1.00 1.16 4.96
C ASN A 87 1.93 2.25 5.52
N SER A 88 3.25 2.03 5.43
CA SER A 88 4.25 3.00 5.85
C SER A 88 4.60 3.96 4.72
N THR A 89 4.94 5.20 5.06
CA THR A 89 5.26 6.24 4.09
C THR A 89 6.61 6.86 4.44
N ILE A 90 7.44 7.07 3.42
CA ILE A 90 8.70 7.81 3.52
C ILE A 90 8.56 9.04 2.63
N THR A 91 8.61 10.23 3.23
CA THR A 91 8.71 11.50 2.52
C THR A 91 10.02 12.18 2.85
N SER A 92 10.36 13.27 2.17
CA SER A 92 11.59 14.03 2.46
C SER A 92 11.62 14.59 3.88
N THR A 93 10.47 14.78 4.52
CA THR A 93 10.35 15.43 5.84
C THR A 93 9.77 14.53 6.93
N CYS A 94 9.41 13.29 6.62
CA CYS A 94 8.77 12.41 7.60
C CYS A 94 8.93 10.93 7.22
N VAL A 95 9.17 10.07 8.21
CA VAL A 95 9.10 8.62 8.07
C VAL A 95 8.01 8.08 8.99
N ARG A 96 6.95 7.53 8.39
CA ARG A 96 5.78 7.01 9.10
C ARG A 96 5.72 5.51 9.01
N VAL A 97 5.83 4.82 10.15
CA VAL A 97 5.64 3.36 10.22
C VAL A 97 4.22 3.04 10.67
N ARG A 98 3.52 2.16 9.96
CA ARG A 98 2.16 1.73 10.30
C ARG A 98 1.99 0.21 10.22
N LEU A 99 1.41 -0.37 11.26
CA LEU A 99 1.02 -1.76 11.39
C LEU A 99 -0.43 -1.82 11.90
N PRO A 100 -1.43 -1.94 11.01
CA PRO A 100 -2.76 -2.33 11.41
C PRO A 100 -2.76 -3.82 11.81
N LEU A 101 -3.13 -4.14 13.05
CA LEU A 101 -3.20 -5.52 13.54
C LEU A 101 -4.19 -5.63 14.70
N ASN A 102 -4.91 -6.75 14.80
CA ASN A 102 -5.83 -7.05 15.91
C ASN A 102 -6.83 -5.91 16.24
N GLY A 103 -7.31 -5.20 15.21
CA GLY A 103 -8.24 -4.07 15.35
C GLY A 103 -7.60 -2.75 15.83
N GLY A 104 -6.30 -2.73 16.09
CA GLY A 104 -5.51 -1.54 16.42
C GLY A 104 -4.64 -1.04 15.28
N LEU A 105 -4.09 0.17 15.43
CA LEU A 105 -3.08 0.75 14.57
C LEU A 105 -1.81 1.01 15.40
N TYR A 106 -0.73 0.31 15.09
CA TYR A 106 0.56 0.45 15.78
C TYR A 106 1.57 1.15 14.88
N GLY A 107 2.42 2.00 15.42
CA GLY A 107 3.33 2.75 14.56
C GLY A 107 4.17 3.77 15.29
N TYR A 108 4.93 4.54 14.52
CA TYR A 108 5.67 5.69 15.01
C TYR A 108 5.94 6.65 13.84
N ASP A 109 5.96 7.94 14.13
CA ASP A 109 6.29 9.00 13.17
C ASP A 109 7.61 9.65 13.54
N VAL A 110 8.58 9.56 12.63
CA VAL A 110 9.83 10.30 12.73
C VAL A 110 9.69 11.56 11.90
N GLU A 111 9.40 12.68 12.57
CA GLU A 111 9.35 14.00 11.95
C GLU A 111 10.78 14.56 11.79
N ILE A 112 11.09 15.08 10.60
CA ILE A 112 12.39 15.66 10.28
C ILE A 112 12.36 17.17 10.58
N PRO A 113 13.27 17.71 11.40
CA PRO A 113 13.21 19.10 11.87
C PRO A 113 13.58 20.12 10.78
N ASP A 114 13.25 21.40 11.03
CA ASP A 114 13.88 22.59 10.42
C ASP A 114 14.05 22.61 8.90
N CYS A 115 12.99 22.27 8.15
CA CYS A 115 13.03 22.21 6.68
C CYS A 115 14.15 21.31 6.13
N ARG A 116 14.72 20.43 6.97
CA ARG A 116 15.74 19.45 6.57
C ARG A 116 15.10 18.35 5.77
N GLN A 117 15.94 17.61 5.05
CA GLN A 117 15.49 16.57 4.15
C GLN A 117 16.26 15.27 4.37
N ILE A 118 15.61 14.17 4.02
CA ILE A 118 16.21 12.85 3.94
C ILE A 118 16.23 12.36 2.50
N ASP A 119 17.18 11.48 2.19
CA ASP A 119 17.20 10.74 0.94
C ASP A 119 16.14 9.63 1.01
N VAL A 120 14.98 9.89 0.42
CA VAL A 120 13.82 8.99 0.43
C VAL A 120 14.17 7.62 -0.17
N ASN A 121 15.01 7.60 -1.21
CA ASN A 121 15.34 6.36 -1.93
C ASN A 121 16.35 5.50 -1.17
N LYS A 122 17.19 6.11 -0.32
CA LYS A 122 18.15 5.39 0.53
C LYS A 122 17.66 5.12 1.94
N THR A 123 16.54 5.73 2.32
CA THR A 123 15.88 5.49 3.61
C THR A 123 15.07 4.20 3.52
N VAL A 124 15.23 3.29 4.50
CA VAL A 124 14.66 1.93 4.44
C VAL A 124 14.01 1.54 5.76
N ILE A 125 12.82 0.95 5.68
CA ILE A 125 12.10 0.30 6.79
C ILE A 125 12.26 -1.21 6.67
N THR A 126 12.83 -1.84 7.69
CA THR A 126 13.15 -3.27 7.73
C THR A 126 12.53 -3.94 8.97
N PRO A 127 11.37 -4.59 8.81
CA PRO A 127 10.78 -5.40 9.88
C PRO A 127 11.63 -6.64 10.19
N LYS A 128 11.97 -6.84 11.46
CA LYS A 128 12.64 -8.03 12.02
C LYS A 128 11.66 -8.79 12.93
N SER A 129 12.09 -9.85 13.61
CA SER A 129 11.19 -10.61 14.51
C SER A 129 10.55 -9.69 15.56
N ASP A 130 11.38 -9.02 16.35
CA ASP A 130 10.90 -8.34 17.56
C ASP A 130 10.95 -6.81 17.46
N VAL A 131 11.59 -6.29 16.41
CA VAL A 131 11.77 -4.86 16.14
C VAL A 131 11.50 -4.50 14.68
N ILE A 132 11.27 -3.22 14.42
CA ILE A 132 11.32 -2.64 13.08
C ILE A 132 12.51 -1.68 13.05
N GLU A 133 13.47 -1.95 12.18
CA GLU A 133 14.63 -1.08 12.00
C GLU A 133 14.35 -0.07 10.88
N ILE A 134 14.62 1.20 11.14
CA ILE A 134 14.54 2.27 10.15
C ILE A 134 15.95 2.83 9.99
N LYS A 135 16.48 2.78 8.77
CA LYS A 135 17.69 3.51 8.40
C LYS A 135 17.27 4.79 7.70
N ILE A 136 17.47 5.93 8.33
CA ILE A 136 17.18 7.27 7.78
C ILE A 136 18.49 7.86 7.25
N VAL A 137 18.53 8.20 5.96
CA VAL A 137 19.71 8.80 5.32
C VAL A 137 19.50 10.31 5.18
N LYS A 138 20.35 11.10 5.81
CA LYS A 138 20.21 12.56 5.91
C LYS A 138 20.74 13.25 4.65
N ILE A 139 20.06 14.31 4.21
CA ILE A 139 20.58 15.26 3.22
C ILE A 139 21.12 16.46 4.00
N GLY A 140 22.45 16.56 4.10
CA GLY A 140 23.13 17.53 4.93
C GLY A 140 23.22 17.11 6.40
N GLU A 141 23.81 17.97 7.23
CA GLU A 141 24.03 17.71 8.66
C GLU A 141 22.88 18.26 9.51
N PHE A 142 22.24 17.38 10.28
CA PHE A 142 21.28 17.68 11.33
C PHE A 142 21.17 16.48 12.28
N THR A 143 20.59 16.69 13.46
CA THR A 143 20.35 15.66 14.48
C THR A 143 18.86 15.36 14.57
N LEU A 144 18.50 14.10 14.73
CA LEU A 144 17.14 13.72 15.13
C LEU A 144 17.08 13.58 16.65
N PRO A 145 15.96 14.00 17.29
CA PRO A 145 15.81 13.89 18.73
C PRO A 145 15.90 12.42 19.17
N ALA A 146 16.52 12.22 20.34
CA ALA A 146 16.61 10.93 21.00
C ALA A 146 15.32 10.59 21.76
#